data_AF-A0A8J7R7D4-F1
#
_entry.id   AF-A0A8J7R7D4-F1
#
_cell.length_a   1.000
_cell.length_b   1.000
_cell.length_c   1.000
_cell.angle_alpha   90.00
_cell.angle_beta   90.00
_cell.angle_gamma   90.00
#
_symmetry.space_group_name_H-M   'P 1'
#
loop_
_entity.id
_entity.type
_entity.pdbx_description
1 polymer ?
#
loop_
_entity_poly.entity_id
_entity_poly.type
_entity_poly.pdbx_seq_one_letter_code
_entity_poly.pdbx_strand_id
1 'polypeptide(L)'
;MSDLEKLMAAVDRVDVLDAAGRVIANPTRHMASAASVIKMAHAVELFWKAVVEADLLVRALDLPKTGEANSDAAREAAIELQSQEVRRILFTIYGGTNEPMENEHAAG
;
A
#
# COMPACT_ATOMS: atom_id res chain seq x y z
N MET A 1 3.90 -23.66 17.21
CA MET A 1 3.77 -22.85 15.98
C MET A 1 3.13 -23.70 14.90
N SER A 2 1.92 -23.34 14.45
CA SER A 2 1.16 -24.01 13.40
C SER A 2 1.86 -23.89 12.03
N ASP A 3 1.46 -24.72 11.07
CA ASP A 3 2.04 -24.65 9.71
C ASP A 3 1.68 -23.36 8.98
N LEU A 4 0.53 -22.77 9.29
CA LEU A 4 0.14 -21.44 8.81
C LEU A 4 1.07 -20.35 9.38
N GLU A 5 1.37 -20.40 10.68
CA GLU A 5 2.28 -19.43 11.31
C GLU A 5 3.70 -19.52 10.73
N LYS A 6 4.19 -20.73 10.45
CA LYS A 6 5.48 -20.93 9.76
C LYS A 6 5.47 -20.32 8.36
N LEU A 7 4.37 -20.48 7.62
CA LEU A 7 4.24 -19.94 6.27
C LEU A 7 4.22 -18.41 6.29
N MET A 8 3.45 -17.79 7.19
CA MET A 8 3.40 -16.32 7.31
C MET A 8 4.75 -15.73 7.70
N ALA A 9 5.47 -16.35 8.64
CA ALA A 9 6.82 -15.92 8.99
C ALA A 9 7.81 -16.04 7.81
N ALA A 10 7.60 -17.00 6.90
CA ALA A 10 8.38 -17.11 5.68
C ALA A 10 8.01 -16.05 4.65
N VAL A 11 6.73 -15.71 4.51
CA VAL A 11 6.23 -14.62 3.64
C VAL A 11 6.87 -13.29 4.02
N ASP A 12 6.96 -12.97 5.32
CA ASP A 12 7.52 -11.70 5.78
C ASP A 12 9.00 -11.49 5.40
N ARG A 13 9.73 -12.59 5.20
CA ARG A 13 11.15 -12.58 4.83
C ARG A 13 11.39 -12.55 3.31
N VAL A 14 10.35 -12.67 2.49
CA VAL A 14 10.50 -12.64 1.03
C VAL A 14 10.74 -11.20 0.57
N ASP A 15 11.86 -11.02 -0.14
CA ASP A 15 12.09 -9.85 -0.99
C ASP A 15 11.33 -10.02 -2.31
N VAL A 16 10.34 -9.17 -2.53
CA VAL A 16 9.46 -9.22 -3.71
C VAL A 16 10.22 -8.91 -4.99
N LEU A 17 11.22 -8.01 -4.96
CA LEU A 17 11.95 -7.60 -6.15
C LEU A 17 12.90 -8.69 -6.61
N ASP A 18 13.60 -9.34 -5.69
CA ASP A 18 14.43 -10.51 -6.00
C ASP A 18 13.57 -11.69 -6.50
N ALA A 19 12.43 -11.96 -5.85
CA ALA A 19 11.51 -13.01 -6.30
C ALA A 19 10.97 -12.74 -7.72
N ALA A 20 10.53 -11.51 -8.01
CA ALA A 20 10.07 -11.11 -9.33
C ALA A 20 11.19 -11.20 -10.38
N GLY A 21 12.40 -10.75 -10.04
CA GLY A 21 13.57 -10.84 -10.92
C GLY A 21 13.89 -12.28 -11.33
N ARG A 22 13.82 -13.24 -10.40
CA ARG A 22 14.03 -14.66 -10.68
C ARG A 22 12.96 -15.26 -11.59
N VAL A 23 11.69 -14.91 -11.35
CA VAL A 23 10.56 -15.34 -12.19
C VAL A 23 10.68 -14.78 -13.60
N ILE A 24 11.01 -13.49 -13.76
CA ILE A 24 11.20 -12.85 -15.07
C ILE A 24 12.38 -13.46 -15.82
N ALA A 25 13.51 -13.68 -15.14
CA ALA A 25 14.73 -14.18 -15.76
C ALA A 25 14.61 -15.62 -16.27
N ASN A 26 13.85 -16.48 -15.60
CA ASN A 26 13.59 -17.84 -16.08
C ASN A 26 12.26 -18.40 -15.56
N PRO A 27 11.14 -18.11 -16.25
CA PRO A 27 9.79 -18.47 -15.80
C PRO A 27 9.55 -19.98 -15.70
N THR A 28 10.24 -20.77 -16.52
CA THR A 28 10.03 -22.23 -16.62
C THR A 28 10.87 -23.04 -15.63
N ARG A 29 11.96 -22.49 -15.08
CA ARG A 29 12.79 -23.15 -14.06
C ARG A 29 12.47 -22.77 -12.62
N HIS A 30 11.90 -21.59 -12.38
CA HIS A 30 11.61 -21.15 -11.02
C HIS A 30 10.21 -21.57 -10.59
N MET A 31 10.14 -22.71 -9.90
CA MET A 31 8.98 -22.99 -9.05
C MET A 31 9.02 -21.99 -7.87
N ALA A 32 8.20 -20.94 -7.94
CA ALA A 32 8.06 -19.99 -6.85
C ALA A 32 7.54 -20.73 -5.59
N SER A 33 8.17 -20.49 -4.44
CA SER A 33 7.67 -21.05 -3.18
C SER A 33 6.29 -20.47 -2.87
N ALA A 34 5.45 -21.21 -2.11
CA ALA A 34 4.14 -20.71 -1.69
C ALA A 34 4.24 -19.34 -0.99
N ALA A 35 5.27 -19.14 -0.16
CA ALA A 35 5.56 -17.85 0.48
C ALA A 35 5.85 -16.74 -0.54
N SER A 36 6.63 -17.04 -1.59
CA SER A 36 6.93 -16.06 -2.65
C SER A 36 5.70 -15.70 -3.46
N VAL A 37 4.86 -16.70 -3.79
CA VAL A 37 3.60 -16.48 -4.51
C VAL A 37 2.67 -15.58 -3.69
N ILE A 38 2.50 -15.87 -2.39
CA ILE A 38 1.68 -15.04 -1.50
C ILE A 38 2.23 -13.63 -1.38
N LYS A 39 3.54 -13.46 -1.18
CA LYS A 39 4.15 -12.14 -1.08
C LYS A 39 4.01 -11.33 -2.38
N MET A 40 4.21 -11.95 -3.54
CA MET A 40 3.99 -11.31 -4.84
C MET A 40 2.53 -10.94 -5.06
N ALA A 41 1.58 -11.83 -4.70
CA ALA A 41 0.15 -11.54 -4.79
C ALA A 41 -0.24 -10.33 -3.93
N HIS A 42 0.25 -10.29 -2.69
CA HIS A 42 0.03 -9.15 -1.79
C HIS A 42 0.66 -7.85 -2.31
N ALA A 43 1.86 -7.93 -2.91
CA ALA A 43 2.47 -6.77 -3.54
C ALA A 43 1.67 -6.25 -4.74
N VAL A 44 1.12 -7.15 -5.56
CA VAL A 44 0.22 -6.80 -6.67
C VAL A 44 -1.07 -6.16 -6.16
N GLU A 45 -1.66 -6.70 -5.09
CA GLU A 45 -2.84 -6.12 -4.45
C GLU A 45 -2.56 -4.72 -3.91
N LEU A 46 -1.45 -4.52 -3.20
CA LEU A 46 -1.04 -3.21 -2.70
C LEU A 46 -0.80 -2.21 -3.83
N PHE A 47 -0.17 -2.64 -4.94
CA PHE A 47 0.01 -1.80 -6.12
C PHE A 47 -1.34 -1.38 -6.72
N TRP A 48 -2.26 -2.32 -6.93
CA TRP A 48 -3.59 -2.00 -7.45
C TRP A 48 -4.36 -1.09 -6.51
N LYS A 49 -4.27 -1.30 -5.19
CA LYS A 49 -4.86 -0.41 -4.21
C LYS A 49 -4.31 1.01 -4.35
N ALA A 50 -2.98 1.18 -4.46
CA ALA A 50 -2.36 2.49 -4.67
C ALA A 50 -2.87 3.19 -5.93
N VAL A 51 -3.00 2.45 -7.03
CA VAL A 51 -3.52 2.98 -8.31
C VAL A 51 -4.99 3.42 -8.19
N VAL A 52 -5.83 2.63 -7.52
CA VAL A 52 -7.24 2.97 -7.32
C VAL A 52 -7.40 4.23 -6.47
N GLU A 53 -6.72 4.31 -5.32
CA GLU A 53 -6.81 5.50 -4.46
C GLU A 53 -6.22 6.74 -5.15
N ALA A 54 -5.17 6.57 -5.96
CA ALA A 54 -4.63 7.67 -6.78
C ALA A 54 -5.62 8.15 -7.85
N ASP A 55 -6.34 7.25 -8.52
CA ASP A 55 -7.41 7.62 -9.47
C ASP A 55 -8.55 8.37 -8.76
N LEU A 56 -8.95 7.91 -7.56
CA LEU A 56 -9.95 8.60 -6.74
C LEU A 56 -9.47 9.98 -6.29
N LEU A 57 -8.20 10.14 -5.95
CA LEU A 57 -7.60 11.44 -5.65
C LEU A 57 -7.64 12.37 -6.86
N VAL A 58 -7.27 11.89 -8.05
CA VAL A 58 -7.34 12.69 -9.29
C VAL A 58 -8.78 13.15 -9.54
N ARG A 59 -9.76 12.25 -9.45
CA ARG A 59 -11.18 12.60 -9.59
C ARG A 59 -11.64 13.63 -8.55
N ALA A 60 -11.17 13.51 -7.31
CA ALA A 60 -11.49 14.48 -6.25
C ALA A 60 -10.87 15.87 -6.54
N LEU A 61 -9.66 15.90 -7.12
CA LEU A 61 -9.00 17.15 -7.53
C LEU A 61 -9.73 17.82 -8.71
N ASP A 62 -10.28 17.01 -9.63
CA ASP A 62 -11.04 17.46 -10.80
C ASP A 62 -12.45 17.98 -10.45
N LEU A 63 -12.96 17.74 -9.23
CA LEU A 63 -14.22 18.33 -8.79
C LEU A 63 -14.10 19.87 -8.82
N PRO A 64 -15.06 20.57 -9.45
CA PRO A 64 -15.01 22.03 -9.52
C PRO A 64 -15.24 22.65 -8.15
N LYS A 65 -14.59 23.80 -7.90
CA LYS A 65 -15.00 24.69 -6.81
C LYS A 65 -16.24 25.45 -7.26
N THR A 66 -17.34 25.26 -6.55
CA THR A 66 -18.64 25.85 -6.91
C THR A 66 -18.93 27.13 -6.11
N GLY A 67 -18.20 27.37 -5.01
CA GLY A 67 -18.49 28.43 -4.06
C GLY A 67 -19.62 28.08 -3.10
N GLU A 68 -20.21 26.89 -3.23
CA GLU A 68 -21.19 26.36 -2.29
C GLU A 68 -20.46 25.61 -1.17
N ALA A 69 -20.62 26.08 0.06
CA ALA A 69 -19.89 25.58 1.23
C ALA A 69 -19.95 24.05 1.39
N ASN A 70 -21.10 23.42 1.13
CA ASN A 70 -21.27 21.98 1.27
C ASN A 70 -20.53 21.20 0.16
N SER A 71 -20.59 21.68 -1.08
CA SER A 71 -19.93 21.05 -2.23
C SER A 71 -18.41 21.18 -2.11
N ASP A 72 -17.94 22.37 -1.74
CA ASP A 72 -16.51 22.63 -1.56
C ASP A 72 -15.94 21.85 -0.36
N ALA A 73 -16.69 21.74 0.75
CA ALA A 73 -16.29 20.92 1.90
C ALA A 73 -16.24 19.42 1.57
N ALA A 74 -17.20 18.90 0.79
CA ALA A 74 -17.20 17.51 0.36
C ALA A 74 -15.99 17.20 -0.54
N ARG A 75 -15.65 18.13 -1.44
CA ARG A 75 -14.45 18.05 -2.27
C ARG A 75 -13.17 18.02 -1.43
N GLU A 76 -13.04 18.93 -0.46
CA GLU A 76 -11.86 18.98 0.43
C GLU A 76 -11.73 17.70 1.27
N ALA A 77 -12.84 17.19 1.82
CA ALA A 77 -12.87 15.93 2.54
C ALA A 77 -12.43 14.73 1.67
N ALA A 78 -12.87 14.68 0.41
CA ALA A 78 -12.47 13.64 -0.52
C ALA A 78 -10.96 13.70 -0.85
N ILE A 79 -10.41 14.91 -1.07
CA ILE A 79 -8.98 15.10 -1.31
C ILE A 79 -8.15 14.68 -0.09
N GLU A 80 -8.56 15.09 1.11
CA GLU A 80 -7.89 14.75 2.36
C GLU A 80 -7.84 13.23 2.57
N LEU A 81 -9.01 12.57 2.48
CA LEU A 81 -9.13 11.13 2.67
C LEU A 81 -8.23 10.36 1.69
N GLN A 82 -8.31 10.69 0.40
CA GLN A 82 -7.56 9.96 -0.61
C GLN A 82 -6.05 10.23 -0.53
N SER A 83 -5.67 11.45 -0.17
CA SER A 83 -4.25 11.77 0.09
C SER A 83 -3.70 10.97 1.27
N GLN A 84 -4.46 10.78 2.34
CA GLN A 84 -4.07 9.97 3.48
C GLN A 84 -3.94 8.48 3.10
N GLU A 85 -4.90 7.94 2.35
CA GLU A 85 -4.84 6.53 1.92
C GLU A 85 -3.67 6.24 0.99
N VAL A 86 -3.40 7.11 0.00
CA VAL A 86 -2.23 6.98 -0.87
C VAL A 86 -0.94 7.02 -0.05
N ARG A 87 -0.80 7.96 0.90
CA ARG A 87 0.38 8.04 1.78
C ARG A 87 0.55 6.77 2.61
N ARG A 88 -0.53 6.25 3.19
CA ARG A 88 -0.52 5.02 3.98
C ARG A 88 -0.05 3.82 3.17
N ILE A 89 -0.53 3.67 1.93
CA ILE A 89 -0.13 2.57 1.05
C ILE A 89 1.33 2.71 0.62
N LEU A 90 1.76 3.91 0.22
CA LEU A 90 3.15 4.17 -0.14
C LEU A 90 4.10 3.91 1.02
N PHE A 91 3.72 4.28 2.24
CA PHE A 91 4.49 4.00 3.45
C PHE A 91 4.70 2.50 3.64
N THR A 92 3.66 1.67 3.46
CA THR A 92 3.78 0.21 3.49
C THR A 92 4.69 -0.32 2.38
N ILE A 93 4.60 0.22 1.16
CA ILE A 93 5.45 -0.19 0.02
C ILE A 93 6.92 0.12 0.28
N TYR A 94 7.24 1.26 0.90
CA TYR A 94 8.61 1.65 1.23
C TYR A 94 9.17 0.95 2.48
N GLY A 95 8.43 0.01 3.07
CA GLY A 95 8.87 -0.74 4.25
C GLY A 95 8.70 0.03 5.56
N GLY A 96 7.89 1.09 5.57
CA GLY A 96 7.47 1.75 6.79
C GLY A 96 6.64 0.81 7.67
N THR A 97 7.05 0.65 8.93
CA THR A 97 6.24 -0.02 9.95
C THR A 97 5.28 1.01 10.54
N ASN A 98 3.99 0.66 10.71
CA ASN A 98 3.01 1.52 11.38
C ASN A 98 3.29 1.59 12.90
N GLU A 99 4.53 1.88 13.29
CA GLU A 99 4.83 2.27 14.66
C GLU A 99 4.16 3.63 14.87
N PRO A 100 3.31 3.76 15.90
CA PRO A 100 2.76 5.06 16.24
C PRO A 100 3.94 5.98 16.56
N MET A 101 4.05 7.10 15.86
CA MET A 101 4.97 8.16 16.30
C MET A 101 4.47 8.62 17.66
N GLU A 102 5.18 8.23 18.73
CA GLU A 102 4.99 8.84 20.04
C GLU A 102 5.26 10.33 19.90
N ASN A 103 4.22 11.14 20.05
CA ASN A 103 4.33 12.60 20.01
C ASN A 103 5.19 13.06 21.21
N GLU A 104 6.49 13.30 20.98
CA GLU A 104 7.35 14.10 21.85
C GLU A 104 6.94 15.59 21.81
N HIS A 105 5.73 15.91 22.26
CA HIS A 105 5.36 17.28 22.59
C HIS A 105 4.43 17.29 23.81
N ALA A 106 5.03 16.98 24.97
CA ALA A 106 4.49 17.34 26.28
C ALA A 106 5.65 17.58 27.27
N ALA A 107 6.48 18.58 27.00
CA ALA A 107 7.37 19.19 27.98
C ALA A 107 7.62 20.65 27.59
N GLY A 108 6.66 21.51 27.94
CA GLY A 108 6.75 22.96 27.93
C GLY A 108 6.03 23.50 29.14
#